data_AF-A0A1A2M4Y2-F1
#
_entry.id   AF-A0A1A2M4Y2-F1
#
_cell.length_a   1.000
_cell.length_b   1.000
_cell.length_c   1.000
_cell.angle_alpha   90.00
_cell.angle_beta   90.00
_cell.angle_gamma   90.00
#
_symmetry.space_group_name_H-M   'P 1'
#
loop_
_entity.id
_entity.type
_entity.pdbx_description
1 polymer ?
#
loop_
_entity_poly.entity_id
_entity_poly.type
_entity_poly.pdbx_seq_one_letter_code
_entity_poly.pdbx_strand_id
1 'polypeptide(L)'
;MALVNPPPGQGEQRGVSPQVTEFADSPAPARSPGHPTLAEVARRQQEIRAWEALNVGGYRFAKPGTIIGAVISAVLVVLVVTPLPPNWPWDIPTMILAVFTAVATVTCGLLWFDNPHPAPRPEPLAIVPFSRAENLRLMGDQPVEPYRAICTCPGCGDVSAHLIREPVKSEPDWAMVTRHCAVCQREWAQS
;
A
#
# COMPACT_ATOMS: atom_id res chain seq x y z
N MET A 1 -38.68 39.71 -33.29
CA MET A 1 -39.25 38.35 -33.45
C MET A 1 -38.39 37.43 -32.62
N ALA A 2 -38.81 36.66 -31.62
CA ALA A 2 -40.08 36.47 -30.93
C ALA A 2 -39.74 36.21 -29.44
N LEU A 3 -40.53 36.77 -28.53
CA LEU A 3 -40.47 36.62 -27.08
C LEU A 3 -41.23 35.34 -26.70
N VAL A 4 -40.64 34.48 -25.86
CA VAL A 4 -41.39 33.44 -25.12
C VAL A 4 -40.75 33.27 -23.74
N ASN A 5 -41.42 33.80 -22.71
CA ASN A 5 -41.18 33.49 -21.30
C ASN A 5 -42.00 32.25 -20.90
N PRO A 6 -41.50 31.34 -20.04
CA PRO A 6 -42.33 30.39 -19.30
C PRO A 6 -42.81 30.97 -17.95
N PRO A 7 -43.91 30.43 -17.38
CA PRO A 7 -44.65 30.99 -16.24
C PRO A 7 -44.10 30.59 -14.85
N PRO A 8 -44.50 31.28 -13.76
CA PRO A 8 -44.15 30.92 -12.39
C PRO A 8 -45.19 29.96 -11.79
N GLY A 9 -44.76 28.77 -11.35
CA GLY A 9 -45.51 27.86 -10.48
C GLY A 9 -44.54 27.25 -9.48
N GLN A 10 -44.48 27.73 -8.24
CA GLN A 10 -45.27 27.25 -7.09
C GLN A 10 -45.08 25.75 -6.78
N GLY A 11 -44.33 25.49 -5.70
CA GLY A 11 -44.66 24.44 -4.73
C GLY A 11 -44.12 23.04 -5.01
N GLU A 12 -42.91 22.74 -4.52
CA GLU A 12 -42.66 21.44 -3.93
C GLU A 12 -41.67 21.59 -2.76
N GLN A 13 -42.23 21.64 -1.54
CA GLN A 13 -41.48 21.41 -0.31
C GLN A 13 -40.99 19.95 -0.32
N ARG A 14 -39.75 19.72 -0.70
CA ARG A 14 -39.10 18.43 -0.46
C ARG A 14 -38.61 18.36 0.98
N GLY A 15 -39.35 17.57 1.75
CA GLY A 15 -38.79 16.47 2.54
C GLY A 15 -37.84 16.85 3.66
N VAL A 16 -38.42 16.92 4.86
CA VAL A 16 -37.83 16.63 6.17
C VAL A 16 -36.46 15.94 6.08
N SER A 17 -35.40 16.70 6.32
CA SER A 17 -34.07 16.15 6.58
C SER A 17 -34.11 15.44 7.94
N PRO A 18 -33.64 14.18 8.05
CA PRO A 18 -33.53 13.52 9.34
C PRO A 18 -32.58 14.31 10.25
N GLN A 19 -32.97 14.45 11.52
CA GLN A 19 -32.18 15.10 12.57
C GLN A 19 -30.75 14.57 12.55
N VAL A 20 -29.81 15.49 12.29
CA VAL A 20 -28.38 15.30 12.56
C VAL A 20 -28.28 14.99 14.04
N THR A 21 -27.96 13.74 14.36
CA THR A 21 -27.67 13.32 15.72
C THR A 21 -26.47 14.16 16.17
N GLU A 22 -26.70 14.99 17.18
CA GLU A 22 -25.68 15.77 17.88
C GLU A 22 -24.73 14.77 18.55
N PHE A 23 -23.67 14.39 17.83
CA PHE A 23 -22.60 13.58 18.39
C PHE A 23 -21.66 14.51 19.13
N ALA A 24 -21.61 14.33 20.44
CA ALA A 24 -20.84 15.11 21.40
C ALA A 24 -19.41 15.41 20.90
N ASP A 25 -19.14 16.69 20.69
CA ASP A 25 -17.79 17.22 20.53
C ASP A 25 -17.04 17.02 21.85
N SER A 26 -16.06 16.12 21.87
CA SER A 26 -14.99 16.14 22.87
C SER A 26 -13.76 16.81 22.25
N PRO A 27 -13.35 18.00 22.72
CA PRO A 27 -12.11 18.63 22.29
C PRO A 27 -10.96 17.99 23.08
N ALA A 28 -10.58 16.77 22.73
CA ALA A 28 -9.26 16.27 23.10
C ALA A 28 -8.25 16.90 22.14
N PRO A 29 -7.15 17.52 22.63
CA PRO A 29 -6.03 17.89 21.77
C PRO A 29 -5.36 16.57 21.35
N ALA A 30 -5.88 15.96 20.30
CA ALA A 30 -5.23 14.86 19.64
C ALA A 30 -3.93 15.41 19.05
N ARG A 31 -2.81 15.13 19.71
CA ARG A 31 -1.55 14.95 18.98
C ARG A 31 -1.86 13.87 17.94
N SER A 32 -2.18 14.30 16.72
CA SER A 32 -2.42 13.36 15.62
C SER A 32 -1.20 12.44 15.53
N PRO A 33 -1.35 11.13 15.76
CA PRO A 33 -0.34 10.18 15.37
C PRO A 33 -0.09 10.43 13.88
N GLY A 34 1.17 10.61 13.47
CA GLY A 34 1.47 10.92 12.08
C GLY A 34 0.88 9.84 11.17
N HIS A 35 0.00 10.23 10.25
CA HIS A 35 -0.55 9.31 9.26
C HIS A 35 0.60 8.81 8.37
N PRO A 36 0.77 7.49 8.20
CA PRO A 36 1.88 6.96 7.42
C PRO A 36 1.71 7.39 5.96
N THR A 37 2.80 7.85 5.36
CA THR A 37 2.81 8.19 3.93
C THR A 37 2.71 6.92 3.08
N LEU A 38 2.25 7.04 1.84
CA LEU A 38 2.20 5.91 0.90
C LEU A 38 3.59 5.26 0.71
N ALA A 39 4.66 6.07 0.73
CA ALA A 39 6.04 5.59 0.65
C ALA A 39 6.42 4.74 1.87
N GLU A 40 6.01 5.16 3.07
CA GLU A 40 6.26 4.42 4.31
C GLU A 40 5.51 3.10 4.34
N VAL A 41 4.24 3.09 3.91
CA VAL A 41 3.43 1.87 3.77
C VAL A 41 4.08 0.90 2.78
N ALA A 42 4.52 1.40 1.61
CA ALA A 42 5.20 0.58 0.61
C ALA A 42 6.51 -0.02 1.14
N ARG A 43 7.30 0.77 1.88
CA ARG A 43 8.54 0.31 2.52
C ARG A 43 8.24 -0.81 3.53
N ARG A 44 7.25 -0.62 4.40
CA ARG A 44 6.86 -1.65 5.38
C ARG A 44 6.34 -2.93 4.72
N GLN A 45 5.60 -2.82 3.62
CA GLN A 45 5.20 -3.99 2.85
C GLN A 45 6.40 -4.74 2.28
N GLN A 46 7.44 -4.04 1.82
CA GLN A 46 8.67 -4.65 1.34
C GLN A 46 9.43 -5.36 2.47
N GLU A 47 9.52 -4.77 3.65
CA GLU A 47 10.11 -5.39 4.84
C GLU A 47 9.37 -6.65 5.26
N ILE A 48 8.03 -6.62 5.26
CA ILE A 48 7.20 -7.79 5.57
C ILE A 48 7.43 -8.90 4.53
N ARG A 49 7.47 -8.57 3.24
CA ARG A 49 7.76 -9.58 2.19
C ARG A 49 9.17 -10.16 2.32
N ALA A 50 10.16 -9.33 2.65
CA ALA A 50 11.52 -9.78 2.86
C ALA A 50 11.61 -10.71 4.09
N TRP A 51 10.94 -10.34 5.18
CA TRP A 51 10.80 -11.19 6.36
C TRP A 51 10.10 -12.50 6.04
N GLU A 52 9.00 -12.47 5.30
CA GLU A 52 8.29 -13.68 4.85
C GLU A 52 9.21 -14.52 3.96
N ALA A 53 9.95 -13.95 3.01
CA ALA A 53 10.89 -14.70 2.19
C ALA A 53 12.00 -15.38 3.00
N LEU A 54 12.54 -14.70 4.01
CA LEU A 54 13.57 -15.25 4.90
C LEU A 54 13.01 -16.30 5.87
N ASN A 55 11.73 -16.18 6.24
CA ASN A 55 11.15 -16.96 7.33
C ASN A 55 10.21 -18.10 6.87
N VAL A 56 9.71 -18.07 5.64
CA VAL A 56 8.96 -19.17 4.98
C VAL A 56 9.86 -20.40 4.75
N GLY A 57 11.17 -20.26 4.93
CA GLY A 57 12.16 -21.32 4.73
C GLY A 57 12.74 -21.97 6.00
N GLY A 58 12.40 -21.49 7.21
CA GLY A 58 12.99 -21.99 8.46
C GLY A 58 13.10 -23.51 8.46
N TYR A 59 14.25 -24.09 8.84
CA TYR A 59 14.76 -25.44 8.52
C TYR A 59 13.75 -26.47 7.96
N ARG A 60 13.15 -26.18 6.80
CA ARG A 60 12.03 -26.94 6.24
C ARG A 60 12.49 -28.34 5.80
N PHE A 61 13.80 -28.46 5.57
CA PHE A 61 14.50 -29.69 5.25
C PHE A 61 15.09 -30.39 6.48
N ALA A 62 15.13 -29.80 7.68
CA ALA A 62 15.67 -30.49 8.86
C ALA A 62 14.78 -31.65 9.32
N LYS A 63 13.45 -31.52 9.25
CA LYS A 63 12.54 -32.64 9.56
C LYS A 63 12.63 -33.80 8.57
N PRO A 64 12.46 -33.59 7.25
CA PRO A 64 12.57 -34.71 6.31
C PRO A 64 14.02 -35.19 6.22
N GLY A 65 15.02 -34.31 6.34
CA GLY A 65 16.44 -34.65 6.31
C GLY A 65 16.88 -35.53 7.48
N THR A 66 16.41 -35.25 8.70
CA THR A 66 16.65 -36.13 9.86
C THR A 66 16.01 -37.50 9.71
N ILE A 67 14.75 -37.54 9.27
CA ILE A 67 14.01 -38.81 9.08
C ILE A 67 14.68 -39.66 8.00
N ILE A 68 14.96 -39.09 6.82
CA ILE A 68 15.60 -39.80 5.71
C ILE A 68 17.03 -40.23 6.10
N GLY A 69 17.79 -39.35 6.74
CA GLY A 69 19.14 -39.65 7.21
C GLY A 69 19.20 -40.77 8.25
N ALA A 70 18.26 -40.79 9.21
CA ALA A 70 18.13 -41.86 10.19
C ALA A 70 17.79 -43.20 9.54
N VAL A 71 16.88 -43.20 8.55
CA VAL A 71 16.53 -44.41 7.79
C VAL A 71 17.74 -44.95 7.01
N ILE A 72 18.47 -44.09 6.29
CA ILE A 72 19.66 -44.52 5.55
C ILE A 72 20.75 -45.03 6.50
N SER A 73 20.98 -44.35 7.62
CA SER A 73 21.96 -44.79 8.62
C SER A 73 21.59 -46.16 9.21
N ALA A 74 20.31 -46.39 9.52
CA ALA A 74 19.83 -47.70 10.01
C ALA A 74 20.04 -48.82 8.98
N VAL A 75 19.75 -48.56 7.69
CA VAL A 75 19.97 -49.53 6.61
C VAL A 75 21.46 -49.85 6.44
N LEU A 76 22.34 -48.85 6.54
CA LEU A 76 23.78 -49.06 6.44
C LEU A 76 24.34 -49.85 7.61
N VAL A 77 23.86 -49.62 8.84
CA VAL A 77 24.22 -50.45 10.00
C VAL A 77 23.79 -51.90 9.81
N VAL A 78 22.58 -52.15 9.29
CA VAL A 78 22.11 -53.52 9.00
C VAL A 78 22.99 -54.20 7.95
N LEU A 79 23.40 -53.48 6.90
CA LEU A 79 24.29 -54.00 5.86
C LEU A 79 25.69 -54.34 6.38
N VAL A 80 26.23 -53.56 7.32
CA VAL A 80 27.54 -53.81 7.94
C VAL A 80 27.48 -54.96 8.95
N VAL A 81 26.37 -55.12 9.68
CA VAL A 81 26.20 -56.16 10.71
C VAL A 81 25.77 -57.51 10.12
N THR A 82 25.15 -57.51 8.94
CA THR A 82 24.89 -58.76 8.20
C THR A 82 26.21 -59.31 7.66
N PRO A 83 26.47 -60.62 7.80
CA PRO A 83 27.75 -61.21 7.38
C PRO A 83 27.84 -61.21 5.85
N LEU A 84 28.32 -60.11 5.29
CA LEU A 84 28.68 -59.98 3.89
C LEU A 84 30.04 -60.65 3.65
N PRO A 85 30.25 -61.27 2.47
CA PRO A 85 31.49 -61.95 2.18
C PRO A 85 32.66 -60.94 2.12
N PRO A 86 33.84 -61.28 2.71
CA PRO A 86 34.96 -60.36 2.94
C PRO A 86 35.67 -59.82 1.67
N ASN A 87 35.16 -60.14 0.48
CA ASN A 87 35.67 -59.75 -0.82
C ASN A 87 34.66 -58.91 -1.64
N TRP A 88 33.66 -58.31 -0.99
CA TRP A 88 32.64 -57.51 -1.67
C TRP A 88 33.22 -56.15 -2.14
N PRO A 89 33.16 -55.84 -3.45
CA PRO A 89 33.83 -54.65 -4.01
C PRO A 89 33.22 -53.32 -3.54
N TRP A 90 32.06 -53.34 -2.89
CA TRP A 90 31.35 -52.15 -2.43
C TRP A 90 31.58 -51.78 -0.96
N ASP A 91 32.42 -52.53 -0.23
CA ASP A 91 32.62 -52.31 1.21
C ASP A 91 33.22 -50.92 1.54
N ILE A 92 34.18 -50.46 0.71
CA ILE A 92 34.75 -49.12 0.84
C ILE A 92 33.71 -48.02 0.48
N PRO A 93 33.02 -48.08 -0.67
CA PRO A 93 31.92 -47.16 -0.99
C PRO A 93 30.78 -47.09 0.04
N THR A 94 30.36 -48.22 0.63
CA THR A 94 29.28 -48.25 1.62
C THR A 94 29.69 -47.61 2.93
N MET A 95 30.92 -47.83 3.38
CA MET A 95 31.49 -47.16 4.55
C MET A 95 31.56 -45.64 4.36
N ILE A 96 32.01 -45.17 3.19
CA ILE A 96 32.04 -43.74 2.86
C ILE A 96 30.62 -43.15 2.89
N LEU A 97 29.66 -43.81 2.26
CA LEU A 97 28.26 -43.37 2.26
C LEU A 97 27.69 -43.29 3.68
N ALA A 98 28.00 -44.28 4.53
CA ALA A 98 27.54 -44.34 5.92
C ALA A 98 28.05 -43.16 6.76
N VAL A 99 29.32 -42.79 6.60
CA VAL A 99 29.90 -41.63 7.29
C VAL A 99 29.20 -40.34 6.83
N PHE A 100 29.04 -40.13 5.53
CA PHE A 100 28.36 -38.93 5.02
C PHE A 100 26.89 -38.85 5.45
N THR A 101 26.18 -39.99 5.47
CA THR A 101 24.78 -40.01 5.92
C THR A 101 24.66 -39.79 7.41
N ALA A 102 25.58 -40.33 8.23
CA ALA A 102 25.59 -40.08 9.66
C ALA A 102 25.86 -38.60 9.98
N VAL A 103 26.86 -37.99 9.31
CA VAL A 103 27.17 -36.56 9.45
C VAL A 103 25.97 -35.71 9.02
N ALA A 104 25.35 -36.00 7.87
CA ALA A 104 24.16 -35.29 7.41
C ALA A 104 22.98 -35.42 8.39
N THR A 105 22.77 -36.61 8.97
CA THR A 105 21.70 -36.86 9.95
C THR A 105 21.92 -36.08 11.23
N VAL A 106 23.15 -36.08 11.77
CA VAL A 106 23.50 -35.30 12.97
C VAL A 106 23.34 -33.81 12.70
N THR A 107 23.82 -33.33 11.55
CA THR A 107 23.70 -31.91 11.18
C THR A 107 22.24 -31.49 11.04
N CYS A 108 21.42 -32.26 10.30
CA CYS A 108 19.98 -32.01 10.21
C CYS A 108 19.28 -32.13 11.57
N GLY A 109 19.74 -33.02 12.46
CA GLY A 109 19.21 -33.21 13.80
C GLY A 109 19.46 -32.00 14.69
N LEU A 110 20.70 -31.50 14.68
CA LEU A 110 21.05 -30.27 15.37
C LEU A 110 20.25 -29.09 14.83
N LEU A 111 20.11 -28.95 13.51
CA LEU A 111 19.27 -27.90 12.91
C LEU A 111 17.76 -28.10 13.16
N TRP A 112 17.30 -29.30 13.46
CA TRP A 112 15.92 -29.57 13.87
C TRP A 112 15.65 -29.14 15.32
N PHE A 113 16.63 -29.39 16.21
CA PHE A 113 16.55 -28.99 17.61
C PHE A 113 16.84 -27.51 17.82
N ASP A 114 17.70 -26.93 16.99
CA ASP A 114 17.92 -25.51 16.93
C ASP A 114 16.65 -24.88 16.36
N ASN A 115 15.86 -24.28 17.24
CA ASN A 115 14.60 -23.64 16.92
C ASN A 115 14.87 -22.14 16.91
N PRO A 116 15.47 -21.58 15.83
CA PRO A 116 15.78 -20.17 15.77
C PRO A 116 14.46 -19.45 15.85
N HIS A 117 14.24 -18.76 16.97
CA HIS A 117 13.05 -17.93 17.13
C HIS A 117 13.17 -16.84 16.08
N PRO A 118 12.31 -16.82 15.06
CA PRO A 118 12.43 -15.81 14.05
C PRO A 118 12.24 -14.45 14.69
N ALA A 119 12.96 -13.46 14.17
CA ALA A 119 12.73 -12.08 14.57
C ALA A 119 11.23 -11.76 14.46
N PRO A 120 10.65 -10.96 15.36
CA PRO A 120 9.24 -10.64 15.32
C PRO A 120 8.86 -10.04 13.96
N ARG A 121 7.73 -10.49 13.40
CA ARG A 121 7.20 -9.97 12.14
C ARG A 121 6.94 -8.47 12.28
N PRO A 122 7.38 -7.62 11.35
CA PRO A 122 7.02 -6.21 11.35
C PRO A 122 5.49 -6.02 11.28
N GLU A 123 4.95 -5.09 12.08
CA GLU A 123 3.52 -4.76 12.08
C GLU A 123 3.14 -4.01 10.79
N PRO A 124 2.02 -4.40 10.13
CA PRO A 124 1.56 -3.68 8.95
C PRO A 124 1.09 -2.27 9.30
N LEU A 125 1.50 -1.29 8.51
CA LEU A 125 0.95 0.06 8.59
C LEU A 125 -0.38 0.11 7.82
N ALA A 126 -1.43 0.57 8.51
CA ALA A 126 -2.74 0.77 7.92
C ALA A 126 -2.94 2.24 7.54
N ILE A 127 -3.59 2.47 6.41
CA ILE A 127 -4.13 3.79 6.07
C ILE A 127 -5.46 3.90 6.80
N VAL A 128 -5.51 4.79 7.78
CA VAL A 128 -6.74 5.08 8.54
C VAL A 128 -7.41 6.33 7.98
N PRO A 129 -8.75 6.40 7.96
CA PRO A 129 -9.45 7.63 7.60
C PRO A 129 -9.08 8.76 8.58
N PHE A 130 -8.90 9.97 8.05
CA PHE A 130 -8.78 11.16 8.88
C PHE A 130 -10.06 11.41 9.66
N SER A 131 -9.92 11.84 10.92
CA SER A 131 -11.06 12.34 11.69
C SER A 131 -11.62 13.61 11.06
N ARG A 132 -12.88 13.95 11.38
CA ARG A 132 -13.50 15.19 10.91
C ARG A 132 -12.68 16.44 11.26
N ALA A 133 -12.17 16.51 12.48
CA ALA A 133 -11.37 17.63 12.95
C ALA A 133 -10.04 17.76 12.18
N GLU A 134 -9.37 16.64 11.92
CA GLU A 134 -8.15 16.61 11.10
C GLU A 134 -8.43 17.04 9.65
N ASN A 135 -9.52 16.54 9.05
CA ASN A 135 -9.91 16.94 7.70
C ASN A 135 -10.17 18.45 7.61
N LEU A 136 -10.93 19.02 8.55
CA LEU A 136 -11.22 20.46 8.56
C LEU A 136 -9.94 21.29 8.69
N ARG A 137 -9.01 20.86 9.54
CA ARG A 137 -7.70 21.50 9.67
C ARG A 137 -6.90 21.40 8.37
N LEU A 138 -6.78 20.19 7.80
CA LEU A 138 -6.03 19.95 6.57
C LEU A 138 -6.63 20.73 5.39
N MET A 139 -7.95 20.84 5.29
CA MET A 139 -8.63 21.68 4.29
C MET A 139 -8.33 23.16 4.50
N GLY A 140 -8.27 23.63 5.76
CA GLY A 140 -7.92 25.01 6.08
C GLY A 140 -6.46 25.35 5.80
N ASP A 141 -5.56 24.37 5.90
CA ASP A 141 -4.12 24.52 5.63
C ASP A 141 -3.79 24.47 4.12
N GLN A 142 -4.76 24.12 3.25
CA GLN A 142 -4.53 24.08 1.80
C GLN A 142 -4.37 25.50 1.23
N PRO A 143 -3.37 25.73 0.35
CA PRO A 143 -3.26 26.99 -0.36
C PRO A 143 -4.46 27.18 -1.27
N VAL A 144 -4.91 28.43 -1.43
CA VAL A 144 -5.99 28.76 -2.37
C VAL A 144 -5.54 28.41 -3.79
N GLU A 145 -6.19 27.41 -4.39
CA GLU A 145 -5.94 27.04 -5.78
C GLU A 145 -6.70 27.99 -6.72
N PRO A 146 -6.04 28.52 -7.77
CA PRO A 146 -6.72 29.38 -8.73
C PRO A 146 -7.68 28.55 -9.60
N TYR A 147 -8.91 29.02 -9.74
CA TYR A 147 -9.90 28.39 -10.61
C TYR A 147 -9.45 28.45 -12.07
N ARG A 148 -9.64 27.35 -12.80
CA ARG A 148 -9.33 27.22 -14.22
C ARG A 148 -10.46 26.55 -14.96
N ALA A 149 -10.68 26.93 -16.23
CA ALA A 149 -11.57 26.20 -17.11
C ALA A 149 -10.98 26.07 -18.51
N ILE A 150 -11.31 24.95 -19.14
CA ILE A 150 -10.92 24.66 -20.52
C ILE A 150 -11.79 25.51 -21.45
N CYS A 151 -11.16 26.36 -22.26
CA CYS A 151 -11.83 27.10 -23.32
C CYS A 151 -10.85 27.53 -24.40
N THR A 152 -11.40 28.01 -25.52
CA THR A 152 -10.61 28.63 -26.59
C THR A 152 -10.33 30.09 -26.25
N CYS A 153 -9.07 30.51 -26.35
CA CYS A 153 -8.69 31.90 -26.21
C CYS A 153 -9.17 32.72 -27.43
N PRO A 154 -9.94 33.80 -27.24
CA PRO A 154 -10.41 34.63 -28.35
C PRO A 154 -9.28 35.45 -29.00
N GLY A 155 -8.10 35.53 -28.37
CA GLY A 155 -6.94 36.24 -28.91
C GLY A 155 -6.09 35.39 -29.85
N CYS A 156 -5.59 34.25 -29.37
CA CYS A 156 -4.66 33.40 -30.11
C CYS A 156 -5.25 32.07 -30.59
N GLY A 157 -6.50 31.75 -30.21
CA GLY A 157 -7.14 30.47 -30.55
C GLY A 157 -6.69 29.28 -29.70
N ASP A 158 -5.82 29.48 -28.71
CA ASP A 158 -5.33 28.40 -27.84
C ASP A 158 -6.45 27.73 -27.03
N VAL A 159 -6.48 26.40 -27.05
CA VAL A 159 -7.46 25.59 -26.32
C VAL A 159 -6.77 24.93 -25.14
N SER A 160 -6.86 25.55 -23.96
CA SER A 160 -6.21 25.09 -22.74
C SER A 160 -6.98 25.50 -21.49
N ALA A 161 -6.47 25.12 -20.32
CA ALA A 161 -7.04 25.48 -19.02
C ALA A 161 -6.61 26.91 -18.64
N HIS A 162 -7.47 27.87 -18.96
CA HIS A 162 -7.26 29.29 -18.68
C HIS A 162 -7.68 29.63 -17.26
N LEU A 163 -6.96 30.57 -16.63
CA LEU A 163 -7.27 31.06 -15.29
C LEU A 163 -8.60 31.81 -15.31
N ILE A 164 -9.41 31.62 -14.27
CA ILE A 164 -10.66 32.32 -14.01
C ILE A 164 -10.53 33.05 -12.69
N ARG A 165 -10.95 34.31 -12.66
CA ARG A 165 -11.13 35.09 -11.44
C ARG A 165 -12.46 35.83 -11.48
N GLU A 166 -12.89 36.26 -10.30
CA GLU A 166 -13.96 37.23 -10.19
C GLU A 166 -13.57 38.55 -10.88
N PRO A 167 -14.54 39.24 -11.50
CA PRO A 167 -14.30 40.55 -12.07
C PRO A 167 -13.98 41.58 -10.98
N VAL A 168 -13.05 42.49 -11.28
CA VAL A 168 -12.74 43.63 -10.39
C VAL A 168 -13.64 44.83 -10.72
N LYS A 169 -13.76 45.79 -9.80
CA LYS A 169 -14.64 46.98 -9.97
C LYS A 169 -14.40 47.82 -11.22
N SER A 170 -13.23 47.69 -11.85
CA SER A 170 -12.89 48.40 -13.10
C SER A 170 -13.31 47.66 -14.36
N GLU A 171 -13.84 46.45 -14.24
CA GLU A 171 -14.27 45.60 -15.35
C GLU A 171 -15.77 45.76 -15.63
N PRO A 172 -16.26 45.29 -16.79
CA PRO A 172 -17.65 45.50 -17.17
C PRO A 172 -18.63 44.85 -16.18
N ASP A 173 -19.70 45.57 -15.83
CA ASP A 173 -20.70 45.12 -14.84
C ASP A 173 -21.44 43.83 -15.25
N TRP A 174 -21.45 43.49 -16.54
CA TRP A 174 -22.04 42.26 -17.05
C TRP A 174 -21.12 41.05 -16.93
N ALA A 175 -19.83 41.25 -16.63
CA ALA A 175 -18.88 40.17 -16.48
C ALA A 175 -19.27 39.34 -15.27
N MET A 176 -19.44 38.03 -15.47
CA MET A 176 -19.53 37.07 -14.36
C MET A 176 -18.15 36.55 -13.98
N VAL A 177 -17.23 36.46 -14.95
CA VAL A 177 -15.85 36.04 -14.75
C VAL A 177 -14.90 36.80 -15.67
N THR A 178 -13.66 36.96 -15.21
CA THR A 178 -12.54 37.39 -16.06
C THR A 178 -11.59 36.23 -16.24
N ARG A 179 -11.24 35.96 -17.50
CA ARG A 179 -10.31 34.89 -17.88
C ARG A 179 -8.97 35.45 -18.27
N HIS A 180 -7.91 34.68 -18.07
CA HIS A 180 -6.55 35.02 -18.46
C HIS A 180 -5.90 33.86 -19.23
N CYS A 181 -5.38 34.14 -20.43
CA CYS A 181 -4.69 33.18 -21.27
C CYS A 181 -3.19 33.14 -20.97
N ALA A 182 -2.68 31.99 -20.55
CA ALA A 182 -1.24 31.85 -20.26
C ALA A 182 -0.34 31.96 -21.51
N VAL A 183 -0.88 31.69 -22.71
CA VAL A 183 -0.11 31.71 -23.97
C VAL A 183 0.08 33.13 -24.48
N CYS A 184 -1.00 33.88 -24.67
CA CYS A 184 -0.94 35.24 -25.22
C CYS A 184 -1.11 36.34 -24.17
N GLN A 185 -1.23 35.98 -22.89
CA GLN A 185 -1.39 36.90 -21.75
C GLN A 185 -2.62 37.80 -21.83
N ARG A 186 -3.57 37.47 -22.73
CA ARG A 186 -4.80 38.24 -22.91
C ARG A 186 -5.79 37.93 -21.79
N GLU A 187 -6.40 38.99 -21.28
CA GLU A 187 -7.58 38.90 -20.42
C GLU A 187 -8.87 39.19 -21.21
N TRP A 188 -9.95 38.51 -20.84
CA TRP A 188 -11.27 38.81 -21.40
C TRP A 188 -12.38 38.50 -20.40
N ALA A 189 -13.42 39.34 -20.41
CA ALA A 189 -14.62 39.18 -19.61
C ALA A 189 -15.59 38.19 -20.27
N GLN A 190 -16.31 37.42 -19.46
CA GLN A 190 -17.36 36.51 -19.89
C GLN A 190 -18.57 36.61 -18.95
N SER A 191 -19.77 36.53 -19.52
CA SER A 191 -21.03 36.38 -18.79
C SER A 191 -21.47 34.92 -18.73
#